data_AF-H3GTF2-F1
#
_entry.id   AF-H3GTF2-F1
#
_cell.length_a   1.000
_cell.length_b   1.000
_cell.length_c   1.000
_cell.angle_alpha   90.00
_cell.angle_beta   90.00
_cell.angle_gamma   90.00
#
_symmetry.space_group_name_H-M   'P 1'
#
loop_
_entity.id
_entity.type
_entity.pdbx_description
1 polymer ?
#
loop_
_entity_poly.entity_id
_entity_poly.type
_entity_poly.pdbx_seq_one_letter_code
_entity_poly.pdbx_strand_id
1 'polypeptide(L)'
;MRNWLLLLLALQATASATAPTDPEHAPFYDAVGLACYKRTDCGYVPALACIDSKCEYCRPTANDCNDHPGDVAYRCQVVEVVNEATGETEPQYGLTAAGETVEAAYCVEKNLFAPFTYNDLLTTLIAFSCTALGAGGGIGGGGLLVPMYIFAGLNPKHAIPLSKVTIFGSAVAMNRPLIDFGLVGLMEPTTLIGTVFGVMLNHIFPNWLILVLLVTLLSFITYKTILKGNKIQEKESKLQLALIKSTLKGGPNGGGRGRQWSIYRHFDVEVAARRWLDITRRRRKARLVREEDDADFLTLPPLIEHEPNSSDPLVGGADNRRFGTFPSDDDKQTQQRSAIERREGRVFPFEYLWPLVLCWLLILVQSMLRGGHGAPSTIGITCNSSDYWLLTLLPLTVPVTVSLWMGYRLRLLNRFKTLGKYPFLEGDIHWIKRRVVVFPSVCTIAGIAAGLLGIGGAS
;
A
#
# COMPACT_ATOMS: atom_id res chain seq x y z
N MET A 1 43.70 -0.41 2.46
CA MET A 1 42.75 -1.49 2.83
C MET A 1 43.08 -2.21 4.14
N ARG A 2 44.31 -2.17 4.70
CA ARG A 2 44.65 -2.86 5.96
C ARG A 2 44.60 -1.99 7.24
N ASN A 3 44.45 -0.67 7.12
CA ASN A 3 44.31 0.25 8.27
C ASN A 3 42.86 0.53 8.69
N TRP A 4 41.85 0.16 7.89
CA TRP A 4 40.44 0.30 8.26
C TRP A 4 39.90 -0.86 9.10
N LEU A 5 40.57 -2.03 9.06
CA LEU A 5 40.18 -3.19 9.88
C LEU A 5 40.60 -3.05 11.35
N LEU A 6 41.61 -2.24 11.66
CA LEU A 6 42.10 -2.06 13.03
C LEU A 6 41.30 -1.00 13.82
N LEU A 7 40.60 -0.11 13.13
CA LEU A 7 39.64 0.84 13.75
C LEU A 7 38.28 0.20 14.08
N LEU A 8 37.97 -0.96 13.48
CA LEU A 8 36.78 -1.76 13.79
C LEU A 8 36.93 -2.64 15.05
N LEU A 9 38.14 -2.75 15.62
CA LEU A 9 38.43 -3.58 16.80
C LEU A 9 38.65 -2.78 18.08
N ALA A 10 38.59 -1.43 18.03
CA ALA A 10 38.98 -0.57 19.15
C ALA A 10 37.85 0.26 19.80
N LEU A 11 36.58 0.10 19.40
CA LEU A 11 35.44 0.64 20.14
C LEU A 11 34.55 -0.50 20.63
N GLN A 12 35.01 -1.17 21.69
CA GLN A 12 34.09 -1.82 22.60
C GLN A 12 33.12 -0.76 23.13
N ALA A 13 31.85 -1.07 22.96
CA ALA A 13 30.73 -0.27 23.37
C ALA A 13 30.80 0.04 24.87
N THR A 14 30.77 1.31 25.23
CA THR A 14 30.14 1.73 26.48
C THR A 14 28.65 1.87 26.19
N ALA A 15 27.98 0.72 26.05
CA ALA A 15 26.54 0.68 26.22
C ALA A 15 26.28 0.84 27.73
N SER A 16 25.41 1.78 28.08
CA SER A 16 24.94 1.94 29.45
C SER A 16 24.22 0.66 29.89
N ALA A 17 24.81 0.02 30.89
CA ALA A 17 24.39 -1.23 31.51
C ALA A 17 22.91 -1.22 31.95
N THR A 18 22.22 -2.35 31.76
CA THR A 18 21.06 -2.72 32.57
C THR A 18 21.41 -3.99 33.33
N ALA A 19 21.90 -3.83 34.57
CA ALA A 19 22.01 -4.92 35.54
C ALA A 19 20.62 -5.48 35.89
N PRO A 20 20.51 -6.71 36.43
CA PRO A 20 19.28 -7.15 37.08
C PRO A 20 18.87 -6.10 38.12
N THR A 21 17.69 -5.51 37.92
CA THR A 21 17.13 -4.54 38.85
C THR A 21 16.82 -5.24 40.16
N ASP A 22 17.19 -4.64 41.29
CA ASP A 22 16.71 -5.09 42.60
C ASP A 22 15.18 -5.25 42.56
N PRO A 23 14.61 -6.25 43.25
CA PRO A 23 13.18 -6.57 43.19
C PRO A 23 12.27 -5.39 43.62
N GLU A 24 12.81 -4.44 44.38
CA GLU A 24 12.14 -3.18 44.78
C GLU A 24 12.05 -2.13 43.65
N HIS A 25 12.89 -2.26 42.61
CA HIS A 25 12.92 -1.39 41.43
C HIS A 25 12.39 -2.11 40.18
N ALA A 26 11.70 -3.23 40.37
CA ALA A 26 11.01 -3.93 39.29
C ALA A 26 9.97 -3.00 38.64
N PRO A 27 9.73 -3.13 37.33
CA PRO A 27 8.76 -2.31 36.65
C PRO A 27 7.36 -2.49 37.28
N PHE A 28 6.70 -1.36 37.56
CA PHE A 28 5.31 -1.26 38.04
C PHE A 28 5.03 -1.61 39.51
N TYR A 29 6.04 -1.58 40.39
CA TYR A 29 5.87 -1.80 41.84
C TYR A 29 4.77 -0.92 42.47
N ASP A 30 4.64 0.35 42.06
CA ASP A 30 3.71 1.32 42.64
C ASP A 30 2.20 0.96 42.51
N ALA A 31 1.84 0.05 41.60
CA ALA A 31 0.45 -0.33 41.33
C ALA A 31 0.07 -1.70 41.93
N VAL A 32 1.03 -2.41 42.54
CA VAL A 32 0.81 -3.72 43.17
C VAL A 32 0.03 -3.54 44.50
N GLY A 33 -1.01 -4.35 44.71
CA GLY A 33 -1.81 -4.34 45.96
C GLY A 33 -2.97 -3.33 46.00
N LEU A 34 -3.22 -2.58 44.92
CA LEU A 34 -4.42 -1.77 44.76
C LEU A 34 -5.67 -2.65 44.63
N ALA A 35 -6.80 -2.18 45.16
CA ALA A 35 -8.08 -2.88 45.04
C ALA A 35 -8.60 -2.77 43.60
N CYS A 36 -9.05 -3.89 43.02
CA CYS A 36 -9.54 -3.96 41.64
C CYS A 36 -10.83 -4.77 41.52
N TYR A 37 -11.66 -4.40 40.54
CA TYR A 37 -12.84 -5.19 40.12
C TYR A 37 -12.72 -5.65 38.67
N LYS A 38 -12.00 -4.88 37.84
CA LYS A 38 -11.63 -5.22 36.47
C LYS A 38 -10.14 -5.03 36.28
N ARG A 39 -9.56 -5.71 35.29
CA ARG A 39 -8.15 -5.54 34.94
C ARG A 39 -7.77 -4.09 34.63
N THR A 40 -8.68 -3.32 34.03
CA THR A 40 -8.47 -1.90 33.70
C THR A 40 -8.28 -1.00 34.92
N ASP A 41 -8.67 -1.45 36.11
CA ASP A 41 -8.57 -0.68 37.35
C ASP A 41 -7.14 -0.70 37.91
N CYS A 42 -6.33 -1.69 37.52
CA CYS A 42 -4.92 -1.81 37.88
C CYS A 42 -3.98 -0.88 37.09
N GLY A 43 -4.54 0.03 36.30
CA GLY A 43 -3.80 1.02 35.52
C GLY A 43 -3.77 0.74 34.01
N TYR A 44 -3.35 1.75 33.25
CA TYR A 44 -3.40 1.75 31.78
C TYR A 44 -2.26 0.96 31.12
N VAL A 45 -1.30 0.46 31.90
CA VAL A 45 -0.12 -0.26 31.41
C VAL A 45 -0.37 -1.77 31.61
N PRO A 46 -0.18 -2.63 30.58
CA PRO A 46 -0.68 -4.00 30.54
C PRO A 46 -0.04 -5.01 31.52
N ALA A 47 0.60 -4.55 32.59
CA ALA A 47 1.45 -5.37 33.45
C ALA A 47 0.70 -6.19 34.53
N LEU A 48 -0.45 -5.71 35.02
CA LEU A 48 -1.08 -6.29 36.22
C LEU A 48 -2.41 -6.99 35.87
N ALA A 49 -2.67 -8.08 36.57
CA ALA A 49 -3.92 -8.83 36.57
C ALA A 49 -4.68 -8.57 37.88
N CYS A 50 -6.02 -8.67 37.84
CA CYS A 50 -6.84 -8.55 39.03
C CYS A 50 -7.05 -9.93 39.65
N ILE A 51 -6.27 -10.26 40.68
CA ILE A 51 -6.30 -11.54 41.38
C ILE A 51 -6.85 -11.28 42.79
N ASP A 52 -7.93 -11.98 43.16
CA ASP A 52 -8.56 -11.85 44.48
C ASP A 52 -8.83 -10.40 44.90
N SER A 53 -9.36 -9.59 43.97
CA SER A 53 -9.66 -8.16 44.13
C SER A 53 -8.45 -7.26 44.40
N LYS A 54 -7.23 -7.74 44.12
CA LYS A 54 -5.98 -6.98 44.20
C LYS A 54 -5.20 -7.03 42.89
N CYS A 55 -4.46 -5.96 42.61
CA CYS A 55 -3.59 -5.89 41.45
C CYS A 55 -2.28 -6.65 41.73
N GLU A 56 -2.04 -7.74 41.00
CA GLU A 56 -0.87 -8.61 41.14
C GLU A 56 -0.29 -9.02 39.77
N TYR A 57 0.95 -9.53 39.76
CA TYR A 57 1.60 -10.06 38.55
C TYR A 57 0.90 -11.34 38.06
N CYS A 58 0.63 -11.43 36.76
CA CYS A 58 -0.11 -12.55 36.15
C CYS A 58 0.77 -13.83 36.12
N ARG A 59 0.27 -15.01 36.51
CA ARG A 59 1.07 -16.25 36.52
C ARG A 59 0.90 -17.05 35.23
N PRO A 60 1.98 -17.50 34.54
CA PRO A 60 1.91 -18.13 33.22
C PRO A 60 1.10 -19.44 33.16
N THR A 61 0.86 -20.08 34.30
CA THR A 61 0.08 -21.31 34.43
C THR A 61 -1.42 -21.08 34.61
N ALA A 62 -1.86 -19.85 34.85
CA ALA A 62 -3.26 -19.53 35.15
C ALA A 62 -3.80 -18.43 34.20
N ASN A 63 -5.08 -18.51 33.85
CA ASN A 63 -5.75 -17.56 32.94
C ASN A 63 -6.14 -16.26 33.66
N ASP A 64 -5.27 -15.75 34.54
CA ASP A 64 -5.58 -14.65 35.48
C ASP A 64 -5.76 -13.30 34.77
N CYS A 65 -5.37 -13.24 33.49
CA CYS A 65 -5.37 -12.01 32.72
C CYS A 65 -6.72 -11.71 32.04
N ASN A 66 -7.73 -12.57 32.22
CA ASN A 66 -9.05 -12.47 31.58
C ASN A 66 -10.15 -12.10 32.60
N ASP A 67 -11.07 -11.20 32.22
CA ASP A 67 -12.12 -10.71 33.12
C ASP A 67 -13.28 -11.72 33.32
N HIS A 68 -13.43 -12.71 32.45
CA HIS A 68 -14.50 -13.72 32.50
C HIS A 68 -13.97 -15.16 32.36
N PRO A 69 -14.57 -16.12 33.09
CA PRO A 69 -14.21 -17.54 32.97
C PRO A 69 -14.58 -18.06 31.58
N GLY A 70 -13.56 -18.35 30.76
CA GLY A 70 -13.70 -18.83 29.37
C GLY A 70 -13.18 -17.87 28.31
N ASP A 71 -12.91 -16.61 28.67
CA ASP A 71 -12.18 -15.69 27.80
C ASP A 71 -10.70 -16.04 27.84
N VAL A 72 -10.10 -16.20 26.66
CA VAL A 72 -8.66 -16.49 26.46
C VAL A 72 -8.02 -15.42 25.57
N ALA A 73 -8.55 -14.19 25.61
CA ALA A 73 -8.07 -13.08 24.78
C ALA A 73 -6.66 -12.63 25.19
N TYR A 74 -6.33 -12.73 26.48
CA TYR A 74 -5.05 -12.34 27.04
C TYR A 74 -4.35 -13.51 27.71
N ARG A 75 -3.01 -13.52 27.59
CA ARG A 75 -2.11 -14.51 28.20
C ARG A 75 -0.95 -13.80 28.89
N CYS A 76 -0.44 -14.38 29.98
CA CYS A 76 0.78 -13.88 30.62
C CYS A 76 1.99 -14.16 29.73
N GLN A 77 2.84 -13.16 29.56
CA GLN A 77 4.18 -13.32 29.04
C GLN A 77 5.18 -12.82 30.08
N VAL A 78 6.17 -13.65 30.40
CA VAL A 78 7.23 -13.33 31.36
C VAL A 78 8.16 -12.29 30.74
N VAL A 79 8.62 -11.33 31.54
CA VAL A 79 9.61 -10.34 31.13
C VAL A 79 10.99 -10.99 31.18
N GLU A 80 11.53 -11.30 30.02
CA GLU A 80 12.90 -11.79 29.87
C GLU A 80 13.84 -10.64 29.53
N VAL A 81 14.95 -10.52 30.24
CA VAL A 81 16.01 -9.54 29.97
C VAL A 81 17.29 -10.28 29.62
N VAL A 82 17.98 -9.80 28.58
CA VAL A 82 19.24 -10.39 28.13
C VAL A 82 20.33 -10.01 29.12
N ASN A 83 20.95 -11.01 29.75
CA ASN A 83 22.06 -10.79 30.65
C ASN A 83 23.34 -10.57 29.84
N GLU A 84 23.97 -9.39 29.97
CA GLU A 84 25.15 -8.99 29.18
C GLU A 84 26.37 -9.89 29.42
N ALA A 85 26.45 -10.59 30.55
CA ALA A 85 27.58 -11.43 30.91
C ALA A 85 27.55 -12.82 30.26
N THR A 86 26.37 -13.36 29.97
CA THR A 86 26.17 -14.73 29.46
C THR A 86 25.55 -14.75 28.07
N GLY A 87 24.90 -13.67 27.63
CA GLY A 87 24.13 -13.61 26.39
C GLY A 87 22.84 -14.43 26.45
N GLU A 88 22.47 -14.95 27.62
CA GLU A 88 21.27 -15.73 27.86
C GLU A 88 20.14 -14.82 28.38
N THR A 89 18.90 -15.18 28.07
CA THR A 89 17.70 -14.47 28.55
C THR A 89 17.31 -14.96 29.94
N GLU A 90 17.24 -14.06 30.91
CA GLU A 90 16.83 -14.36 32.29
C GLU A 90 15.53 -13.63 32.64
N PRO A 91 14.58 -14.27 33.36
CA PRO A 91 13.34 -13.63 33.78
C PRO A 91 13.62 -12.58 34.87
N GLN A 92 12.95 -11.42 34.79
CA GLN A 92 12.94 -10.45 35.88
C GLN A 92 12.02 -10.89 37.01
N TYR A 93 12.37 -10.56 38.25
CA TYR A 93 11.57 -10.83 39.44
C TYR A 93 11.01 -9.55 40.04
N GLY A 94 9.73 -9.57 40.42
CA GLY A 94 9.04 -8.50 41.14
C GLY A 94 8.48 -9.00 42.48
N LEU A 95 8.08 -8.08 43.35
CA LEU A 95 7.47 -8.38 44.65
C LEU A 95 5.94 -8.35 44.55
N THR A 96 5.27 -9.35 45.14
CA THR A 96 3.80 -9.33 45.30
C THR A 96 3.38 -8.44 46.47
N ALA A 97 2.08 -8.17 46.59
CA ALA A 97 1.50 -7.45 47.73
C ALA A 97 1.76 -8.16 49.09
N ALA A 98 2.09 -9.46 49.06
CA ALA A 98 2.46 -10.25 50.24
C ALA A 98 3.99 -10.26 50.50
N GLY A 99 4.81 -9.64 49.66
CA GLY A 99 6.27 -9.63 49.76
C GLY A 99 6.96 -10.89 49.21
N GLU A 100 6.24 -11.72 48.44
CA GLU A 100 6.82 -12.88 47.77
C GLU A 100 7.46 -12.48 46.45
N THR A 101 8.58 -13.11 46.10
CA THR A 101 9.26 -12.89 44.81
C THR A 101 8.58 -13.74 43.73
N VAL A 102 8.12 -13.09 42.66
CA VAL A 102 7.44 -13.74 41.53
C VAL A 102 8.05 -13.22 40.23
N GLU A 103 8.11 -14.07 39.21
CA GLU A 103 8.52 -13.66 37.87
C GLU A 103 7.61 -12.53 37.36
N ALA A 104 8.20 -11.38 37.05
CA ALA A 104 7.48 -10.25 36.51
C ALA A 104 6.93 -10.64 35.13
N ALA A 105 5.61 -10.71 35.03
CA ALA A 105 4.91 -11.03 33.80
C ALA A 105 3.83 -10.00 33.53
N TYR A 106 3.61 -9.71 32.25
CA TYR A 106 2.59 -8.79 31.78
C TYR A 106 1.62 -9.53 30.89
N CYS A 107 0.38 -9.05 30.79
CA CYS A 107 -0.60 -9.73 29.96
C CYS A 107 -0.63 -9.15 28.56
N VAL A 108 -0.19 -9.97 27.62
CA VAL A 108 -0.27 -9.72 26.19
C VAL A 108 -1.50 -10.35 25.60
N GLU A 109 -1.89 -9.84 24.44
CA GLU A 109 -2.88 -10.49 23.60
C GLU A 109 -2.38 -11.87 23.14
N LYS A 110 -3.27 -12.85 22.98
CA LYS A 110 -2.89 -14.20 22.54
C LYS A 110 -2.24 -14.20 21.15
N ASN A 111 -1.42 -15.22 20.89
CA ASN A 111 -0.92 -15.48 19.55
C ASN A 111 -2.05 -16.03 18.65
N LEU A 112 -2.00 -15.70 17.36
CA LEU A 112 -3.07 -16.00 16.38
C LEU A 112 -3.42 -17.49 16.26
N PHE A 113 -2.49 -18.39 16.58
CA PHE A 113 -2.62 -19.83 16.32
C PHE A 113 -2.92 -20.68 17.56
N ALA A 114 -2.78 -20.16 18.79
CA ALA A 114 -2.92 -20.97 20.00
C ALA A 114 -3.42 -20.18 21.22
N PRO A 115 -4.55 -20.58 21.86
CA PRO A 115 -5.59 -21.50 21.37
C PRO A 115 -6.50 -20.83 20.33
N PHE A 116 -6.80 -21.54 19.24
CA PHE A 116 -7.71 -21.06 18.19
C PHE A 116 -9.16 -21.15 18.68
N THR A 117 -9.82 -20.01 18.90
CA THR A 117 -11.20 -19.96 19.40
C THR A 117 -12.21 -19.82 18.27
N TYR A 118 -13.49 -20.06 18.57
CA TYR A 118 -14.58 -19.83 17.61
C TYR A 118 -14.64 -18.38 17.11
N ASN A 119 -14.30 -17.42 17.97
CA ASN A 119 -14.22 -16.01 17.60
C ASN A 119 -13.12 -15.77 16.54
N ASP A 120 -11.99 -16.48 16.62
CA ASP A 120 -10.92 -16.40 15.62
C ASP A 120 -11.34 -17.04 14.28
N LEU A 121 -12.05 -18.17 14.34
CA LEU A 121 -12.62 -18.83 13.14
C LEU A 121 -13.62 -17.90 12.44
N LEU A 122 -14.53 -17.29 13.19
CA LEU A 122 -15.49 -16.35 12.63
C LEU A 122 -14.77 -15.13 12.02
N THR A 123 -13.76 -14.61 12.71
CA THR A 123 -12.97 -13.47 12.25
C THR A 123 -12.23 -13.79 10.95
N THR A 124 -11.59 -14.95 10.85
CA THR A 124 -10.88 -15.38 9.63
C THR A 124 -11.84 -15.61 8.45
N LEU A 125 -13.03 -16.17 8.67
CA LEU A 125 -14.05 -16.35 7.63
C LEU A 125 -14.60 -15.02 7.11
N ILE A 126 -14.86 -14.06 8.00
CA ILE A 126 -15.31 -12.72 7.63
C ILE A 126 -14.19 -11.99 6.88
N ALA A 127 -12.95 -12.03 7.37
CA ALA A 127 -11.80 -11.41 6.72
C ALA A 127 -11.56 -11.99 5.31
N PHE A 128 -11.68 -13.31 5.15
CA PHE A 128 -11.62 -13.97 3.85
C PHE A 128 -12.73 -13.47 2.90
N SER A 129 -13.98 -13.43 3.40
CA SER A 129 -15.13 -12.98 2.61
C SER A 129 -15.01 -11.52 2.19
N CYS A 130 -14.61 -10.64 3.11
CA CYS A 130 -14.35 -9.22 2.83
C CYS A 130 -13.24 -9.04 1.80
N THR A 131 -12.18 -9.83 1.88
CA THR A 131 -11.06 -9.77 0.93
C THR A 131 -11.48 -10.29 -0.45
N ALA A 132 -12.23 -11.38 -0.52
CA ALA A 132 -12.74 -11.95 -1.76
C ALA A 132 -13.70 -10.96 -2.47
N LEU A 133 -14.64 -10.36 -1.74
CA LEU A 133 -15.53 -9.33 -2.27
C LEU A 133 -14.78 -8.06 -2.68
N GLY A 134 -13.77 -7.65 -1.89
CA GLY A 134 -12.93 -6.49 -2.19
C GLY A 134 -12.07 -6.69 -3.45
N ALA A 135 -11.56 -7.90 -3.67
CA ALA A 135 -10.83 -8.27 -4.88
C ALA A 135 -11.76 -8.31 -6.11
N GLY A 136 -12.97 -8.88 -5.97
CA GLY A 136 -13.99 -8.85 -7.02
C GLY A 136 -14.49 -7.44 -7.35
N GLY A 137 -14.51 -6.54 -6.36
CA GLY A 137 -14.91 -5.14 -6.51
C GLY A 137 -13.81 -4.20 -7.00
N GLY A 138 -12.57 -4.67 -7.15
CA GLY A 138 -11.43 -3.86 -7.63
C GLY A 138 -11.01 -2.72 -6.69
N ILE A 139 -11.42 -2.77 -5.41
CA ILE A 139 -11.11 -1.75 -4.40
C ILE A 139 -9.88 -2.14 -3.56
N GLY A 140 -9.55 -3.44 -3.49
CA GLY A 140 -8.53 -3.99 -2.60
C GLY A 140 -9.04 -3.97 -1.15
N GLY A 141 -9.28 -5.14 -0.55
CA GLY A 141 -9.98 -5.28 0.74
C GLY A 141 -9.28 -4.66 1.97
N GLY A 142 -8.13 -3.98 1.80
CA GLY A 142 -7.27 -3.54 2.88
C GLY A 142 -7.89 -2.54 3.86
N GLY A 143 -8.73 -1.62 3.38
CA GLY A 143 -9.36 -0.61 4.23
C GLY A 143 -10.37 -1.18 5.23
N LEU A 144 -10.95 -2.36 4.97
CA LEU A 144 -11.96 -2.97 5.82
C LEU A 144 -11.38 -3.93 6.87
N LEU A 145 -10.15 -4.43 6.65
CA LEU A 145 -9.54 -5.44 7.51
C LEU A 145 -9.12 -4.88 8.87
N VAL A 146 -8.55 -3.68 8.91
CA VAL A 146 -8.09 -3.08 10.19
C VAL A 146 -9.25 -2.82 11.17
N PRO A 147 -10.36 -2.14 10.79
CA PRO A 147 -11.51 -2.00 11.68
C PRO A 147 -12.10 -3.33 12.11
N MET A 148 -12.15 -4.29 11.19
CA MET A 148 -12.75 -5.60 11.45
C MET A 148 -11.96 -6.37 12.51
N TYR A 149 -10.62 -6.36 12.43
CA TYR A 149 -9.78 -6.95 13.48
C TYR A 149 -9.92 -6.22 14.83
N ILE A 150 -10.09 -4.90 14.82
CA ILE A 150 -10.36 -4.15 16.06
C ILE A 150 -11.71 -4.53 16.66
N PHE A 151 -12.75 -4.70 15.85
CA PHE A 151 -14.06 -5.20 16.32
C PHE A 151 -14.01 -6.62 16.87
N ALA A 152 -13.09 -7.45 16.38
CA ALA A 152 -12.83 -8.78 16.93
C ALA A 152 -12.06 -8.76 18.26
N GLY A 153 -11.73 -7.57 18.79
CA GLY A 153 -11.06 -7.39 20.08
C GLY A 153 -9.54 -7.28 19.99
N LEU A 154 -8.97 -7.22 18.78
CA LEU A 154 -7.52 -7.07 18.63
C LEU A 154 -7.08 -5.62 18.84
N ASN A 155 -5.94 -5.43 19.51
CA ASN A 155 -5.36 -4.11 19.63
C ASN A 155 -4.92 -3.57 18.25
N PRO A 156 -5.03 -2.26 17.99
CA PRO A 156 -4.60 -1.66 16.72
C PRO A 156 -3.15 -2.00 16.34
N LYS A 157 -2.26 -2.13 17.35
CA LYS A 157 -0.85 -2.50 17.17
C LYS A 157 -0.65 -3.89 16.57
N HIS A 158 -1.57 -4.84 16.84
CA HIS A 158 -1.54 -6.19 16.28
C HIS A 158 -2.38 -6.31 15.00
N ALA A 159 -3.52 -5.60 14.95
CA ALA A 159 -4.42 -5.58 13.79
C ALA A 159 -3.75 -5.01 12.52
N ILE A 160 -2.93 -3.96 12.64
CA ILE A 160 -2.26 -3.32 11.50
C ILE A 160 -1.29 -4.29 10.78
N PRO A 161 -0.31 -4.92 11.45
CA PRO A 161 0.56 -5.91 10.80
C PRO A 161 -0.21 -7.08 10.17
N LEU A 162 -1.23 -7.60 10.86
CA LEU A 162 -2.05 -8.70 10.36
C LEU A 162 -2.77 -8.33 9.07
N SER A 163 -3.34 -7.12 8.99
CA SER A 163 -3.99 -6.63 7.78
C SER A 163 -3.04 -6.61 6.56
N LYS A 164 -1.77 -6.25 6.77
CA LYS A 164 -0.77 -6.18 5.69
C LYS A 164 -0.45 -7.57 5.14
N VAL A 165 -0.28 -8.56 6.02
CA VAL A 165 -0.03 -9.96 5.62
C VAL A 165 -1.22 -10.53 4.85
N THR A 166 -2.45 -10.25 5.30
CA THR A 166 -3.65 -10.73 4.59
C THR A 166 -3.83 -10.09 3.22
N ILE A 167 -3.52 -8.80 3.07
CA ILE A 167 -3.57 -8.14 1.76
C ILE A 167 -2.49 -8.70 0.84
N PHE A 168 -1.26 -8.91 1.33
CA PHE A 168 -0.19 -9.52 0.55
C PHE A 168 -0.57 -10.91 0.05
N GLY A 169 -1.14 -11.75 0.91
CA GLY A 169 -1.64 -13.08 0.51
C GLY A 169 -2.71 -13.00 -0.59
N SER A 170 -3.59 -11.99 -0.54
CA SER A 170 -4.62 -11.79 -1.57
C SER A 170 -4.05 -11.39 -2.93
N ALA A 171 -2.98 -10.58 -2.95
CA ALA A 171 -2.31 -10.17 -4.17
C ALA A 171 -1.61 -11.35 -4.86
N VAL A 172 -0.96 -12.23 -4.07
CA VAL A 172 -0.32 -13.46 -4.59
C VAL A 172 -1.35 -14.43 -5.18
N ALA A 173 -2.57 -14.47 -4.65
CA ALA A 173 -3.63 -15.34 -5.15
C ALA A 173 -4.23 -14.88 -6.51
N MET A 174 -4.02 -13.62 -6.92
CA MET A 174 -4.58 -13.08 -8.18
C MET A 174 -3.64 -13.35 -9.38
N ASN A 175 -3.98 -14.36 -10.18
CA ASN A 175 -3.23 -14.80 -11.36
C ASN A 175 -3.37 -13.92 -12.63
N ARG A 176 -3.77 -12.65 -12.51
CA ARG A 176 -3.93 -11.74 -13.67
C ARG A 176 -3.13 -10.44 -13.50
N PRO A 177 -2.02 -10.25 -14.23
CA PRO A 177 -1.28 -9.01 -14.21
C PRO A 177 -1.94 -7.99 -15.14
N LEU A 178 -2.72 -7.06 -14.58
CA LEU A 178 -3.19 -5.86 -15.28
C LEU A 178 -2.55 -4.60 -14.66
N ILE A 179 -1.25 -4.67 -14.37
CA ILE A 179 -0.51 -3.64 -13.64
C ILE A 179 0.28 -2.79 -14.63
N ASP A 180 0.01 -1.48 -14.65
CA ASP A 180 0.89 -0.51 -15.32
C ASP A 180 2.11 -0.24 -14.43
N PHE A 181 3.22 -0.90 -14.74
CA PHE A 181 4.49 -0.77 -14.01
C PHE A 181 5.07 0.65 -14.05
N GLY A 182 4.73 1.46 -15.05
CA GLY A 182 5.16 2.86 -15.10
C GLY A 182 4.46 3.70 -14.02
N LEU A 183 3.16 3.47 -13.82
CA LEU A 183 2.38 4.09 -12.76
C LEU A 183 2.91 3.67 -11.38
N VAL A 184 3.13 2.36 -11.17
CA VAL A 184 3.68 1.82 -9.92
C VAL A 184 5.07 2.40 -9.62
N GLY A 185 5.95 2.44 -10.63
CA GLY A 185 7.29 3.02 -10.51
C GLY A 185 7.31 4.48 -10.06
N LEU A 186 6.26 5.24 -10.36
CA LEU A 186 6.11 6.64 -9.94
C LEU A 186 5.46 6.77 -8.55
N MET A 187 4.46 5.94 -8.26
CA MET A 187 3.65 6.02 -7.02
C MET A 187 4.37 5.41 -5.81
N GLU A 188 4.97 4.23 -5.94
CA GLU A 188 5.58 3.52 -4.81
C GLU A 188 6.68 4.32 -4.06
N PRO A 189 7.68 4.94 -4.72
CA PRO A 189 8.72 5.67 -3.99
C PRO A 189 8.15 6.86 -3.21
N THR A 190 7.07 7.48 -3.71
CA THR A 190 6.45 8.66 -3.08
C THR A 190 5.51 8.28 -1.94
N THR A 191 4.82 7.15 -2.05
CA THR A 191 4.07 6.58 -0.92
C THR A 191 5.00 6.14 0.19
N LEU A 192 6.13 5.50 -0.12
CA LEU A 192 7.15 5.10 0.88
C LEU A 192 7.64 6.31 1.68
N ILE A 193 8.03 7.40 1.03
CA ILE A 193 8.40 8.66 1.71
C ILE A 193 7.26 9.13 2.62
N GLY A 194 6.04 9.17 2.11
CA GLY A 194 4.87 9.56 2.89
C GLY A 194 4.68 8.67 4.12
N THR A 195 4.83 7.36 3.99
CA THR A 195 4.65 6.42 5.10
C THR A 195 5.70 6.59 6.20
N VAL A 196 6.94 6.94 5.86
CA VAL A 196 7.98 7.23 6.87
C VAL A 196 7.55 8.40 7.75
N PHE A 197 7.07 9.48 7.16
CA PHE A 197 6.55 10.62 7.91
C PHE A 197 5.24 10.29 8.65
N GLY A 198 4.35 9.51 8.03
CA GLY A 198 3.09 9.07 8.64
C GLY A 198 3.31 8.22 9.90
N VAL A 199 4.25 7.27 9.87
CA VAL A 199 4.60 6.43 11.02
C VAL A 199 5.23 7.30 12.13
N MET A 200 6.05 8.29 11.79
CA MET A 200 6.56 9.24 12.79
C MET A 200 5.42 10.02 13.47
N LEU A 201 4.39 10.43 12.72
CA LEU A 201 3.20 11.08 13.28
C LEU A 201 2.36 10.11 14.12
N ASN A 202 2.29 8.83 13.77
CA ASN A 202 1.61 7.81 14.55
C ASN A 202 2.19 7.71 15.98
N HIS A 203 3.50 7.88 16.14
CA HIS A 203 4.13 7.92 17.46
C HIS A 203 3.81 9.18 18.28
N ILE A 204 3.47 10.29 17.62
CA ILE A 204 3.18 11.57 18.27
C ILE A 204 1.72 11.66 18.69
N PHE A 205 0.81 11.06 17.91
CA PHE A 205 -0.62 11.16 18.15
C PHE A 205 -1.16 10.08 19.12
N PRO A 206 -2.13 10.43 19.98
CA PRO A 206 -2.75 9.46 20.89
C PRO A 206 -3.65 8.47 20.14
N ASN A 207 -3.79 7.26 20.67
CA ASN A 207 -4.54 6.16 20.03
C ASN A 207 -5.99 6.52 19.67
N TRP A 208 -6.70 7.25 20.55
CA TRP A 208 -8.09 7.66 20.29
C TRP A 208 -8.22 8.56 19.07
N LEU A 209 -7.23 9.42 18.81
CA LEU A 209 -7.23 10.32 17.66
C LEU A 209 -7.02 9.54 16.36
N ILE A 210 -6.12 8.56 16.37
CA ILE A 210 -5.88 7.67 15.22
C ILE A 210 -7.14 6.87 14.91
N LEU A 211 -7.84 6.37 15.92
CA LEU A 211 -9.10 5.65 15.75
C LEU A 211 -10.18 6.54 15.13
N VAL A 212 -10.37 7.76 15.64
CA VAL A 212 -11.35 8.73 15.07
C VAL A 212 -11.00 9.08 13.62
N LEU A 213 -9.71 9.32 13.33
CA LEU A 213 -9.25 9.61 11.97
C LEU A 213 -9.45 8.42 11.02
N LEU A 214 -9.25 7.20 11.51
CA LEU A 214 -9.48 5.97 10.76
C LEU A 214 -10.98 5.79 10.44
N VAL A 215 -11.85 5.94 11.44
CA VAL A 215 -13.30 5.82 11.27
C VAL A 215 -13.85 6.87 10.31
N THR A 216 -13.40 8.12 10.43
CA THR A 216 -13.83 9.21 9.54
C THR A 216 -13.38 9.01 8.10
N LEU A 217 -12.12 8.60 7.87
CA LEU A 217 -11.60 8.31 6.54
C LEU A 217 -12.35 7.14 5.89
N LEU A 218 -12.58 6.06 6.62
CA LEU A 218 -13.32 4.90 6.10
C LEU A 218 -14.78 5.22 5.83
N SER A 219 -15.42 6.02 6.68
CA SER A 219 -16.78 6.52 6.44
C SER A 219 -16.84 7.36 5.16
N PHE A 220 -15.87 8.25 4.95
CA PHE A 220 -15.79 9.08 3.76
C PHE A 220 -15.55 8.26 2.47
N ILE A 221 -14.62 7.30 2.51
CA ILE A 221 -14.35 6.41 1.38
C ILE A 221 -15.57 5.56 1.07
N THR A 222 -16.21 4.97 2.09
CA THR A 222 -17.42 4.16 1.93
C THR A 222 -18.55 4.98 1.30
N TYR A 223 -18.79 6.19 1.81
CA TYR A 223 -19.78 7.11 1.25
C TYR A 223 -19.51 7.44 -0.22
N LYS A 224 -18.26 7.82 -0.56
CA LYS A 224 -17.86 8.11 -1.95
C LYS A 224 -18.00 6.89 -2.86
N THR A 225 -17.64 5.72 -2.37
CA THR A 225 -17.75 4.44 -3.11
C THR A 225 -19.20 4.08 -3.37
N ILE A 226 -20.09 4.20 -2.37
CA ILE A 226 -21.53 3.97 -2.55
C ILE A 226 -22.13 4.93 -3.57
N LEU A 227 -21.82 6.23 -3.49
CA LEU A 227 -22.30 7.21 -4.46
C LEU A 227 -21.82 6.90 -5.89
N LYS A 228 -20.57 6.48 -6.05
CA LYS A 228 -20.01 6.08 -7.34
C LYS A 228 -20.65 4.78 -7.83
N GLY A 229 -20.85 3.81 -6.94
CA GLY A 229 -21.54 2.54 -7.20
C GLY A 229 -22.95 2.75 -7.71
N ASN A 230 -23.76 3.57 -7.03
CA ASN A 230 -25.12 3.90 -7.45
C ASN A 230 -25.15 4.52 -8.86
N LYS A 231 -24.20 5.41 -9.17
CA LYS A 231 -24.08 6.02 -10.51
C LYS A 231 -23.67 5.01 -11.59
N ILE A 232 -22.84 4.02 -11.25
CA ILE A 232 -22.43 2.97 -12.19
C ILE A 232 -23.61 2.02 -12.43
N GLN A 233 -24.28 1.58 -11.37
CA GLN A 233 -25.45 0.71 -11.45
C GLN A 233 -26.59 1.35 -12.26
N GLU A 234 -26.81 2.67 -12.13
CA GLU A 234 -27.80 3.38 -12.94
C GLU A 234 -27.43 3.41 -14.44
N LYS A 235 -26.13 3.49 -14.76
CA LYS A 235 -25.67 3.42 -16.16
C LYS A 235 -25.83 2.01 -16.72
N GLU A 236 -25.46 0.98 -15.95
CA GLU A 236 -25.61 -0.42 -16.35
C GLU A 236 -27.07 -0.78 -16.55
N SER A 237 -27.98 -0.38 -15.65
CA SER A 237 -29.41 -0.65 -15.80
C SER A 237 -30.02 0.04 -17.03
N LYS A 238 -29.61 1.28 -17.33
CA LYS A 238 -30.01 1.98 -18.58
C LYS A 238 -29.47 1.29 -19.82
N LEU A 239 -28.23 0.81 -19.80
CA LEU A 239 -27.62 0.07 -20.91
C LEU A 239 -28.32 -1.28 -21.12
N GLN A 240 -28.60 -2.03 -20.06
CA GLN A 240 -29.33 -3.30 -20.11
C GLN A 240 -30.75 -3.10 -20.67
N LEU A 241 -31.47 -2.09 -20.18
CA LEU A 241 -32.80 -1.76 -20.67
C LEU A 241 -32.79 -1.32 -22.14
N ALA A 242 -31.77 -0.55 -22.57
CA ALA A 242 -31.58 -0.19 -23.97
C ALA A 242 -31.29 -1.42 -24.85
N LEU A 243 -30.47 -2.35 -24.35
CA LEU A 243 -30.16 -3.60 -25.04
C LEU A 243 -31.40 -4.50 -25.18
N ILE A 244 -32.18 -4.68 -24.10
CA ILE A 244 -33.45 -5.42 -24.11
C ILE A 244 -34.46 -4.78 -25.09
N LYS A 245 -34.58 -3.44 -25.09
CA LYS A 245 -35.42 -2.74 -26.08
C LYS A 245 -34.94 -2.96 -27.50
N SER A 246 -33.63 -3.04 -27.73
CA SER A 246 -33.05 -3.30 -29.05
C SER A 246 -33.22 -4.75 -29.50
N THR A 247 -33.29 -5.71 -28.58
CA THR A 247 -33.57 -7.13 -28.91
C THR A 247 -35.07 -7.37 -29.12
N LEU A 248 -35.94 -6.65 -28.39
CA LEU A 248 -37.40 -6.73 -28.55
C LEU A 248 -37.92 -6.00 -29.80
N LYS A 249 -37.28 -4.89 -30.19
CA LYS A 249 -37.43 -4.34 -31.55
C LYS A 249 -36.69 -5.29 -32.50
N GLY A 250 -37.37 -6.33 -32.97
CA GLY A 250 -36.81 -7.32 -33.89
C GLY A 250 -35.92 -6.68 -34.96
N GLY A 251 -34.80 -7.34 -35.28
CA GLY A 251 -33.84 -6.85 -36.26
C GLY A 251 -34.48 -6.54 -37.62
N PRO A 252 -33.77 -5.87 -38.55
CA PRO A 252 -34.30 -5.38 -39.82
C PRO A 252 -35.05 -6.41 -40.69
N ASN A 253 -34.89 -7.70 -40.41
CA ASN A 253 -35.51 -8.82 -41.13
C ASN A 253 -36.55 -9.61 -40.30
N GLY A 254 -37.00 -9.09 -39.15
CA GLY A 254 -37.99 -9.72 -38.28
C GLY A 254 -39.43 -9.50 -38.73
N GLY A 255 -39.91 -10.35 -39.65
CA GLY A 255 -41.28 -10.89 -39.61
C GLY A 255 -42.47 -9.92 -39.73
N GLY A 256 -42.56 -9.16 -40.82
CA GLY A 256 -43.80 -8.53 -41.25
C GLY A 256 -43.86 -8.50 -42.78
N ARG A 257 -44.56 -9.47 -43.39
CA ARG A 257 -44.80 -9.49 -44.85
C ARG A 257 -45.58 -8.23 -45.23
N GLY A 258 -44.90 -7.26 -45.85
CA GLY A 258 -45.55 -6.18 -46.61
C GLY A 258 -44.93 -4.80 -46.43
N ARG A 259 -43.74 -4.57 -47.01
CA ARG A 259 -43.31 -3.34 -47.74
C ARG A 259 -41.81 -3.40 -47.98
N GLN A 260 -41.43 -3.96 -49.13
CA GLN A 260 -40.06 -4.29 -49.51
C GLN A 260 -39.23 -3.10 -50.05
N TRP A 261 -39.76 -1.87 -50.06
CA TRP A 261 -39.04 -0.72 -50.63
C TRP A 261 -39.29 0.55 -49.84
N SER A 262 -38.64 0.66 -48.68
CA SER A 262 -38.40 1.94 -48.00
C SER A 262 -36.89 2.21 -48.07
N ILE A 263 -36.45 2.88 -49.15
CA ILE A 263 -35.06 3.30 -49.38
C ILE A 263 -34.55 4.21 -48.24
N TYR A 264 -35.44 4.88 -47.54
CA TYR A 264 -35.11 5.65 -46.34
C TYR A 264 -35.17 4.77 -45.11
N ARG A 265 -34.01 4.28 -44.67
CA ARG A 265 -33.82 3.79 -43.30
C ARG A 265 -34.32 4.90 -42.36
N HIS A 266 -35.34 4.64 -41.54
CA HIS A 266 -35.89 5.63 -40.62
C HIS A 266 -34.74 6.29 -39.85
N PHE A 267 -34.51 7.58 -40.11
CA PHE A 267 -33.46 8.37 -39.48
C PHE A 267 -34.04 8.96 -38.21
N ASP A 268 -33.77 8.31 -37.09
CA ASP A 268 -34.20 8.79 -35.78
C ASP A 268 -33.35 10.01 -35.38
N VAL A 269 -33.94 11.20 -35.52
CA VAL A 269 -33.27 12.50 -35.32
C VAL A 269 -32.69 12.60 -33.91
N GLU A 270 -33.35 12.05 -32.91
CA GLU A 270 -32.85 12.05 -31.52
C GLU A 270 -31.60 11.20 -31.34
N VAL A 271 -31.56 10.04 -32.00
CA VAL A 271 -30.40 9.12 -31.94
C VAL A 271 -29.22 9.75 -32.68
N ALA A 272 -29.47 10.38 -33.83
CA ALA A 272 -28.45 11.10 -34.57
C ALA A 272 -27.90 12.29 -33.79
N ALA A 273 -28.77 13.09 -33.14
CA ALA A 273 -28.38 14.22 -32.31
C ALA A 273 -27.53 13.79 -31.11
N ARG A 274 -27.94 12.71 -30.41
CA ARG A 274 -27.14 12.13 -29.30
C ARG A 274 -25.77 11.67 -29.77
N ARG A 275 -25.71 10.92 -30.88
CA ARG A 275 -24.45 10.43 -31.45
C ARG A 275 -23.54 11.58 -31.88
N TRP A 276 -24.10 12.63 -32.47
CA TRP A 276 -23.36 13.83 -32.86
C TRP A 276 -22.80 14.58 -31.64
N LEU A 277 -23.59 14.74 -30.58
CA LEU A 277 -23.13 15.34 -29.31
C LEU A 277 -22.00 14.52 -28.67
N ASP A 278 -22.11 13.19 -28.68
CA ASP A 278 -21.04 12.34 -28.15
C ASP A 278 -19.76 12.42 -28.99
N ILE A 279 -19.87 12.42 -30.32
CA ILE A 279 -18.73 12.58 -31.22
C ILE A 279 -18.07 13.95 -31.01
N THR A 280 -18.85 15.04 -30.92
CA THR A 280 -18.33 16.39 -30.72
C THR A 280 -17.66 16.54 -29.36
N ARG A 281 -18.24 15.96 -28.29
CA ARG A 281 -17.61 15.91 -26.96
C ARG A 281 -16.28 15.14 -26.98
N ARG A 282 -16.25 13.95 -27.60
CA ARG A 282 -15.02 13.15 -27.73
C ARG A 282 -13.95 13.90 -28.54
N ARG A 283 -14.31 14.50 -29.67
CA ARG A 283 -13.40 15.32 -30.49
C ARG A 283 -12.89 16.56 -29.74
N ARG A 284 -13.74 17.23 -28.95
CA ARG A 284 -13.32 18.35 -28.09
C ARG A 284 -12.32 17.89 -27.04
N LYS A 285 -12.61 16.79 -26.33
CA LYS A 285 -11.70 16.21 -25.33
C LYS A 285 -10.35 15.82 -25.96
N ALA A 286 -10.35 15.16 -27.11
CA ALA A 286 -9.13 14.78 -27.83
C ALA A 286 -8.29 15.99 -28.28
N ARG A 287 -8.94 17.10 -28.71
CA ARG A 287 -8.24 18.35 -29.03
C ARG A 287 -7.56 18.96 -27.80
N LEU A 288 -8.28 19.03 -26.68
CA LEU A 288 -7.72 19.55 -25.42
C LEU A 288 -6.53 18.71 -24.93
N VAL A 289 -6.61 17.38 -25.03
CA VAL A 289 -5.50 16.50 -24.68
C VAL A 289 -4.29 16.76 -25.58
N ARG A 290 -4.50 16.91 -26.89
CA ARG A 290 -3.43 17.23 -27.83
C ARG A 290 -2.80 18.59 -27.56
N GLU A 291 -3.60 19.60 -27.26
CA GLU A 291 -3.11 20.93 -26.86
C GLU A 291 -2.26 20.86 -25.57
N GLU A 292 -2.67 20.06 -24.58
CA GLU A 292 -1.88 19.82 -23.36
C GLU A 292 -0.54 19.11 -23.66
N ASP A 293 -0.57 18.10 -24.53
CA ASP A 293 0.63 17.34 -24.92
C ASP A 293 1.61 18.20 -25.74
N ASP A 294 1.10 18.98 -26.71
CA ASP A 294 1.90 19.87 -27.54
C ASP A 294 2.59 20.95 -26.67
N ALA A 295 1.88 21.51 -25.69
CA ALA A 295 2.45 22.43 -24.71
C ALA A 295 3.53 21.75 -23.84
N ASP A 296 3.37 20.48 -23.49
CA ASP A 296 4.37 19.71 -22.74
C ASP A 296 5.64 19.46 -23.57
N PHE A 297 5.50 19.17 -24.87
CA PHE A 297 6.63 18.90 -25.76
C PHE A 297 7.57 20.08 -25.93
N LEU A 298 7.05 21.31 -25.85
CA LEU A 298 7.87 22.53 -25.86
C LEU A 298 8.79 22.62 -24.64
N THR A 299 8.47 21.94 -23.53
CA THR A 299 9.29 21.95 -22.31
C THR A 299 10.37 20.86 -22.28
N LEU A 300 10.30 19.89 -23.19
CA LEU A 300 11.25 18.78 -23.29
C LEU A 300 12.40 19.16 -24.25
N PRO A 301 13.61 18.60 -24.06
CA PRO A 301 14.68 18.79 -25.03
C PRO A 301 14.22 18.32 -26.43
N PRO A 302 14.75 18.94 -27.51
CA PRO A 302 14.42 18.52 -28.86
C PRO A 302 14.77 17.05 -29.04
N LEU A 303 13.89 16.29 -29.69
CA LEU A 303 14.21 14.92 -30.06
C LEU A 303 15.30 14.97 -31.12
N ILE A 304 16.46 14.39 -30.79
CA ILE A 304 17.47 14.09 -31.80
C ILE A 304 16.96 12.82 -32.48
N GLU A 305 16.40 12.99 -33.68
CA GLU A 305 16.00 11.88 -34.53
C GLU A 305 17.27 11.14 -34.94
N HIS A 306 17.54 10.00 -34.29
CA HIS A 306 18.59 9.11 -34.73
C HIS A 306 18.03 8.32 -35.92
N GLU A 307 18.52 8.60 -37.12
CA GLU A 307 18.21 7.77 -38.28
C GLU A 307 18.65 6.34 -37.96
N PRO A 308 17.77 5.33 -38.08
CA PRO A 308 18.12 3.96 -37.77
C PRO A 308 19.23 3.50 -38.72
N ASN A 309 20.42 3.24 -38.16
CA ASN A 309 21.54 2.71 -38.91
C ASN A 309 21.39 1.18 -39.04
N SER A 310 21.91 0.60 -40.12
CA SER A 310 21.71 -0.82 -40.49
C SER A 310 22.22 -1.86 -39.48
N SER A 311 22.84 -1.42 -38.39
CA SER A 311 23.46 -2.26 -37.35
C SER A 311 22.63 -2.39 -36.06
N ASP A 312 21.43 -1.82 -35.97
CA ASP A 312 20.60 -1.88 -34.76
C ASP A 312 20.05 -3.31 -34.52
N PRO A 313 20.39 -4.01 -33.41
CA PRO A 313 20.02 -5.41 -33.19
C PRO A 313 18.51 -5.67 -33.13
N LEU A 314 17.70 -4.62 -32.89
CA LEU A 314 16.24 -4.67 -32.88
C LEU A 314 15.61 -4.53 -34.28
N VAL A 315 16.39 -4.13 -35.28
CA VAL A 315 16.03 -4.05 -36.72
C VAL A 315 16.67 -5.20 -37.52
N GLY A 316 17.55 -5.98 -36.87
CA GLY A 316 18.25 -7.13 -37.42
C GLY A 316 17.32 -8.24 -37.89
N GLY A 317 16.93 -8.18 -39.17
CA GLY A 317 16.15 -9.23 -39.83
C GLY A 317 15.43 -8.77 -41.10
N ALA A 318 15.34 -7.46 -41.36
CA ALA A 318 14.62 -6.95 -42.53
C ALA A 318 15.49 -6.78 -43.80
N ASP A 319 16.71 -7.32 -43.82
CA ASP A 319 17.54 -7.28 -45.02
C ASP A 319 17.26 -8.49 -45.93
N ASN A 320 16.14 -8.38 -46.65
CA ASN A 320 15.94 -9.10 -47.91
C ASN A 320 15.24 -8.15 -48.89
N ARG A 321 16.06 -7.32 -49.53
CA ARG A 321 15.88 -6.67 -50.84
C ARG A 321 14.51 -6.93 -51.51
N ARG A 322 13.49 -6.14 -51.16
CA ARG A 322 12.30 -5.93 -52.01
C ARG A 322 12.46 -4.62 -52.77
N PHE A 323 12.90 -4.73 -54.01
CA PHE A 323 12.95 -3.61 -54.95
C PHE A 323 11.51 -3.25 -55.35
N GLY A 324 11.05 -2.03 -55.05
CA GLY A 324 9.74 -1.51 -55.49
C GLY A 324 8.76 -1.06 -54.40
N THR A 325 9.06 -1.22 -53.10
CA THR A 325 8.25 -0.64 -52.02
C THR A 325 9.00 0.55 -51.41
N PHE A 326 8.55 1.76 -51.72
CA PHE A 326 8.97 2.94 -50.95
C PHE A 326 8.45 2.76 -49.52
N PRO A 327 9.30 2.86 -48.48
CA PRO A 327 8.82 2.83 -47.10
C PRO A 327 7.87 4.01 -46.90
N SER A 328 6.58 3.73 -46.70
CA SER A 328 5.61 4.76 -46.37
C SER A 328 5.85 5.25 -44.95
N ASP A 329 5.55 6.51 -44.66
CA ASP A 329 5.55 7.02 -43.28
C ASP A 329 4.60 6.22 -42.38
N ASP A 330 3.57 5.60 -42.97
CA ASP A 330 2.66 4.69 -42.27
C ASP A 330 3.33 3.36 -41.88
N ASP A 331 4.28 2.86 -42.67
CA ASP A 331 5.03 1.63 -42.37
C ASP A 331 5.98 1.87 -41.19
N LYS A 332 6.67 3.02 -41.17
CA LYS A 332 7.54 3.43 -40.05
C LYS A 332 6.74 3.58 -38.75
N GLN A 333 5.59 4.24 -38.79
CA GLN A 333 4.71 4.40 -37.63
C GLN A 333 4.17 3.05 -37.13
N THR A 334 3.78 2.15 -38.03
CA THR A 334 3.29 0.82 -37.67
C THR A 334 4.39 -0.03 -37.03
N GLN A 335 5.62 0.06 -37.56
CA GLN A 335 6.77 -0.62 -36.97
C GLN A 335 7.06 -0.09 -35.56
N GLN A 336 7.07 1.24 -35.36
CA GLN A 336 7.23 1.87 -34.04
C GLN A 336 6.16 1.43 -33.04
N ARG A 337 4.89 1.38 -33.45
CA ARG A 337 3.78 0.90 -32.60
C ARG A 337 3.98 -0.56 -32.17
N SER A 338 4.33 -1.43 -33.11
CA SER A 338 4.55 -2.85 -32.81
C SER A 338 5.71 -3.08 -31.83
N ALA A 339 6.74 -2.22 -31.85
CA ALA A 339 7.85 -2.25 -30.90
C ALA A 339 7.42 -1.81 -29.50
N ILE A 340 6.52 -0.83 -29.39
CA ILE A 340 5.95 -0.35 -28.12
C ILE A 340 5.06 -1.45 -27.50
N GLU A 341 4.15 -2.03 -28.29
CA GLU A 341 3.25 -3.11 -27.83
C GLU A 341 4.03 -4.34 -27.33
N ARG A 342 5.13 -4.72 -28.00
CA ARG A 342 6.01 -5.80 -27.54
C ARG A 342 6.74 -5.47 -26.23
N ARG A 343 7.11 -4.19 -26.02
CA ARG A 343 7.74 -3.77 -24.75
C ARG A 343 6.75 -3.78 -23.60
N GLU A 344 5.50 -3.40 -23.85
CA GLU A 344 4.40 -3.36 -22.87
C GLU A 344 3.85 -4.75 -22.55
N GLY A 345 3.90 -5.69 -23.50
CA GLY A 345 3.52 -7.09 -23.28
C GLY A 345 4.49 -7.88 -22.39
N ARG A 346 5.61 -7.30 -21.95
CA ARG A 346 6.53 -7.97 -21.02
C ARG A 346 5.93 -8.00 -19.61
N VAL A 347 5.67 -9.21 -19.12
CA VAL A 347 5.08 -9.46 -17.79
C VAL A 347 5.91 -8.89 -16.64
N PHE A 348 7.25 -8.88 -16.78
CA PHE A 348 8.16 -8.34 -15.76
C PHE A 348 9.18 -7.36 -16.37
N PRO A 349 8.88 -6.06 -16.39
CA PRO A 349 9.82 -5.07 -16.87
C PRO A 349 10.80 -4.67 -15.75
N PHE A 350 11.94 -5.38 -15.68
CA PHE A 350 13.00 -5.14 -14.69
C PHE A 350 13.49 -3.68 -14.63
N GLU A 351 13.35 -2.93 -15.73
CA GLU A 351 13.66 -1.49 -15.82
C GLU A 351 12.91 -0.64 -14.79
N TYR A 352 11.68 -1.03 -14.42
CA TYR A 352 10.87 -0.33 -13.41
C TYR A 352 11.02 -0.94 -12.02
N LEU A 353 11.25 -2.26 -11.93
CA LEU A 353 11.29 -3.00 -10.67
C LEU A 353 12.60 -2.80 -9.89
N TRP A 354 13.75 -2.74 -10.55
CA TRP A 354 15.04 -2.61 -9.86
C TRP A 354 15.18 -1.33 -9.02
N PRO A 355 14.80 -0.13 -9.52
CA PRO A 355 14.80 1.09 -8.71
C PRO A 355 13.87 1.01 -7.49
N LEU A 356 12.75 0.29 -7.60
CA LEU A 356 11.79 0.11 -6.51
C LEU A 356 12.37 -0.78 -5.41
N VAL A 357 12.93 -1.94 -5.79
CA VAL A 357 13.61 -2.85 -4.87
C VAL A 357 14.77 -2.14 -4.16
N LEU A 358 15.53 -1.31 -4.89
CA LEU A 358 16.60 -0.50 -4.30
C LEU A 358 16.07 0.50 -3.26
N CYS A 359 15.01 1.26 -3.59
CA CYS A 359 14.37 2.18 -2.66
C CYS A 359 13.85 1.45 -1.40
N TRP A 360 13.21 0.30 -1.58
CA TRP A 360 12.71 -0.52 -0.48
C TRP A 360 13.84 -1.02 0.41
N LEU A 361 14.91 -1.58 -0.17
CA LEU A 361 16.09 -2.05 0.58
C LEU A 361 16.77 -0.90 1.35
N LEU A 362 16.89 0.28 0.74
CA LEU A 362 17.45 1.45 1.40
C LEU A 362 16.63 1.86 2.62
N ILE A 363 15.31 1.90 2.50
CA ILE A 363 14.41 2.22 3.61
C ILE A 363 14.41 1.11 4.68
N LEU A 364 14.48 -0.15 4.27
CA LEU A 364 14.60 -1.29 5.18
C LEU A 364 15.88 -1.18 6.02
N VAL A 365 17.02 -0.96 5.37
CA VAL A 365 18.30 -0.77 6.05
C VAL A 365 18.23 0.43 6.99
N GLN A 366 17.71 1.57 6.52
CA GLN A 366 17.49 2.74 7.37
C GLN A 366 16.62 2.44 8.60
N SER A 367 15.54 1.66 8.43
CA SER A 367 14.66 1.27 9.53
C SER A 367 15.38 0.38 10.55
N MET A 368 16.24 -0.53 10.09
CA MET A 368 17.08 -1.37 10.96
C MET A 368 18.14 -0.55 11.70
N LEU A 369 18.72 0.45 11.03
CA LEU A 369 19.71 1.35 11.64
C LEU A 369 19.09 2.26 12.72
N ARG A 370 17.86 2.74 12.49
CA ARG A 370 17.14 3.61 13.41
C ARG A 370 16.61 2.87 14.65
N GLY A 371 16.35 1.57 14.55
CA GLY A 371 15.73 0.77 15.62
C GLY A 371 14.22 1.01 15.74
N GLY A 372 13.52 0.08 16.38
CA GLY A 372 12.06 0.06 16.53
C GLY A 372 11.60 0.00 17.99
N HIS A 373 10.30 -0.12 18.23
CA HIS A 373 9.78 -0.39 19.58
C HIS A 373 10.35 -1.72 20.10
N GLY A 374 11.18 -1.66 21.15
CA GLY A 374 11.70 -2.83 21.85
C GLY A 374 12.97 -3.46 21.28
N ALA A 375 13.54 -2.92 20.19
CA ALA A 375 14.83 -3.35 19.66
C ALA A 375 15.81 -2.17 19.67
N PRO A 376 16.95 -2.24 20.38
CA PRO A 376 17.91 -1.16 20.40
C PRO A 376 18.42 -0.87 18.98
N SER A 377 18.55 0.42 18.65
CA SER A 377 19.16 0.85 17.40
C SER A 377 20.56 0.26 17.31
N THR A 378 20.91 -0.35 16.17
CA THR A 378 22.24 -0.96 15.97
C THR A 378 23.39 0.05 16.13
N ILE A 379 23.10 1.35 16.00
CA ILE A 379 24.07 2.46 16.11
C ILE A 379 23.92 3.24 17.45
N GLY A 380 22.94 2.94 18.30
CA GLY A 380 22.79 3.60 19.61
C GLY A 380 22.60 5.13 19.55
N ILE A 381 21.93 5.64 18.51
CA ILE A 381 21.72 7.08 18.32
C ILE A 381 20.61 7.57 19.26
N THR A 382 20.87 8.65 19.97
CA THR A 382 19.88 9.28 20.85
C THR A 382 18.73 9.92 20.07
N CYS A 383 17.51 9.77 20.59
CA CYS A 383 16.32 10.39 20.02
C CYS A 383 16.50 11.92 19.96
N ASN A 384 16.18 12.52 18.79
CA ASN A 384 16.21 13.96 18.54
C ASN A 384 17.62 14.61 18.39
N SER A 385 18.66 13.83 18.12
CA SER A 385 19.98 14.36 17.70
C SER A 385 19.97 14.87 16.23
N SER A 386 20.91 15.74 15.86
CA SER A 386 21.15 16.13 14.46
C SER A 386 21.43 14.91 13.58
N ASP A 387 22.12 13.91 14.13
CA ASP A 387 22.51 12.70 13.40
C ASP A 387 21.31 11.80 13.11
N TYR A 388 20.30 11.83 13.99
CA TYR A 388 19.03 11.12 13.79
C TYR A 388 18.26 11.69 12.60
N TRP A 389 18.18 13.02 12.49
CA TRP A 389 17.52 13.69 11.38
C TRP A 389 18.29 13.56 10.08
N LEU A 390 19.63 13.58 10.14
CA LEU A 390 20.48 13.34 8.97
C LEU A 390 20.28 11.91 8.44
N LEU A 391 20.34 10.90 9.33
CA LEU A 391 20.10 9.50 8.99
C LEU A 391 18.66 9.24 8.54
N THR A 392 17.72 10.11 8.93
CA THR A 392 16.32 10.03 8.49
C THR A 392 16.10 10.67 7.12
N LEU A 393 16.63 11.86 6.87
CA LEU A 393 16.37 12.64 5.66
C LEU A 393 17.27 12.28 4.48
N LEU A 394 18.53 11.90 4.74
CA LEU A 394 19.50 11.61 3.69
C LEU A 394 19.07 10.44 2.79
N PRO A 395 18.60 9.29 3.32
CA PRO A 395 18.13 8.20 2.46
C PRO A 395 16.83 8.53 1.72
N LEU A 396 15.99 9.42 2.26
CA LEU A 396 14.74 9.86 1.59
C LEU A 396 15.00 10.67 0.32
N THR A 397 16.21 11.23 0.16
CA THR A 397 16.59 11.88 -1.11
C THR A 397 16.61 10.89 -2.28
N VAL A 398 16.95 9.62 -2.04
CA VAL A 398 17.03 8.61 -3.09
C VAL A 398 15.65 8.33 -3.71
N PRO A 399 14.58 7.99 -2.96
CA PRO A 399 13.23 7.87 -3.50
C PRO A 399 12.73 9.13 -4.23
N VAL A 400 13.10 10.34 -3.77
CA VAL A 400 12.76 11.59 -4.49
C VAL A 400 13.44 11.63 -5.86
N THR A 401 14.74 11.36 -5.91
CA THR A 401 15.48 11.34 -7.20
C THR A 401 14.97 10.25 -8.14
N VAL A 402 14.66 9.06 -7.63
CA VAL A 402 14.09 7.96 -8.41
C VAL A 402 12.72 8.33 -8.95
N SER A 403 11.85 8.95 -8.15
CA SER A 403 10.53 9.40 -8.59
C SER A 403 10.63 10.48 -9.69
N LEU A 404 11.53 11.45 -9.54
CA LEU A 404 11.77 12.47 -10.56
C LEU A 404 12.34 11.87 -11.86
N TRP A 405 13.30 10.95 -11.76
CA TRP A 405 13.88 10.25 -12.90
C TRP A 405 12.84 9.42 -13.63
N MET A 406 12.03 8.67 -12.89
CA MET A 406 10.93 7.86 -13.42
C MET A 406 9.90 8.75 -14.11
N GLY A 407 9.48 9.84 -13.45
CA GLY A 407 8.58 10.83 -14.03
C GLY A 407 9.09 11.44 -15.34
N TYR A 408 10.38 11.75 -15.41
CA TYR A 408 11.00 12.22 -16.65
C TYR A 408 10.99 11.15 -17.75
N ARG A 409 11.34 9.90 -17.41
CA ARG A 409 11.30 8.76 -18.34
C ARG A 409 9.89 8.52 -18.89
N LEU A 410 8.85 8.56 -18.05
CA LEU A 410 7.46 8.41 -18.48
C LEU A 410 7.01 9.53 -19.42
N ARG A 411 7.44 10.78 -19.21
CA ARG A 411 7.15 11.89 -20.14
C ARG A 411 7.78 11.68 -21.50
N LEU A 412 9.04 11.25 -21.54
CA LEU A 412 9.71 10.92 -22.79
C LEU A 412 8.98 9.79 -23.53
N LEU A 413 8.62 8.72 -22.82
CA LEU A 413 7.85 7.61 -23.40
C LEU A 413 6.48 8.05 -23.91
N ASN A 414 5.79 8.93 -23.17
CA ASN A 414 4.51 9.50 -23.62
C ASN A 414 4.65 10.29 -24.91
N ARG A 415 5.71 11.10 -25.05
CA ARG A 415 6.03 11.81 -26.30
C ARG A 415 6.30 10.85 -27.46
N PHE A 416 7.02 9.75 -27.23
CA PHE A 416 7.22 8.74 -28.28
C PHE A 416 5.90 8.05 -28.68
N LYS A 417 5.02 7.77 -27.71
CA LYS A 417 3.69 7.18 -27.97
C LYS A 417 2.78 8.11 -28.78
N THR A 418 2.75 9.41 -28.45
CA THR A 418 1.93 10.39 -29.17
C THR A 418 2.43 10.61 -30.59
N LEU A 419 3.75 10.72 -30.81
CA LEU A 419 4.36 10.86 -32.13
C LEU A 419 4.18 9.61 -32.98
N GLY A 420 4.28 8.41 -32.38
CA GLY A 420 3.99 7.13 -33.02
C GLY A 420 2.50 6.88 -33.29
N LYS A 421 1.61 7.83 -32.94
CA LYS A 421 0.14 7.72 -33.03
C LYS A 421 -0.37 6.41 -32.40
N TYR A 422 0.16 6.07 -31.23
CA TYR A 422 -0.28 4.91 -30.47
C TYR A 422 -1.79 5.03 -30.12
N PRO A 423 -2.57 3.94 -30.21
CA PRO A 423 -3.99 3.97 -29.88
C PRO A 423 -4.21 4.03 -28.37
N PHE A 424 -4.30 5.24 -27.79
CA PHE A 424 -4.69 5.41 -26.40
C PHE A 424 -6.13 4.94 -26.16
N LEU A 425 -6.31 4.02 -25.20
CA LEU A 425 -7.61 3.53 -24.78
C LEU A 425 -8.30 4.51 -23.81
N GLU A 426 -9.62 4.39 -23.69
CA GLU A 426 -10.40 5.21 -22.74
C GLU A 426 -10.02 4.85 -21.29
N GLY A 427 -9.04 5.56 -20.73
CA GLY A 427 -8.49 5.31 -19.39
C GLY A 427 -6.99 5.59 -19.29
N ASP A 428 -6.29 5.61 -20.43
CA ASP A 428 -4.84 5.77 -20.47
C ASP A 428 -4.40 7.18 -20.06
N ILE A 429 -3.39 7.23 -19.19
CA ILE A 429 -2.86 8.46 -18.65
C ILE A 429 -1.83 9.01 -19.64
N HIS A 430 -2.07 10.23 -20.13
CA HIS A 430 -1.05 10.98 -20.85
C HIS A 430 -0.12 11.64 -19.83
N TRP A 431 1.15 11.28 -19.85
CA TRP A 431 2.14 11.76 -18.90
C TRP A 431 2.69 13.13 -19.32
N ILE A 432 2.13 14.17 -18.72
CA ILE A 432 2.54 15.57 -18.84
C ILE A 432 3.22 16.07 -17.56
N LYS A 433 3.98 17.15 -17.62
CA LYS A 433 4.70 17.77 -16.49
C LYS A 433 3.82 17.94 -15.27
N ARG A 434 2.60 18.48 -15.47
CA ARG A 434 1.64 18.69 -14.38
C ARG A 434 1.25 17.39 -13.69
N ARG A 435 0.93 16.34 -14.46
CA ARG A 435 0.50 15.04 -13.91
C ARG A 435 1.67 14.35 -13.21
N VAL A 436 2.85 14.36 -13.81
CA VAL A 436 4.06 13.79 -13.18
C VAL A 436 4.44 14.45 -11.85
N VAL A 437 4.04 15.69 -11.59
CA VAL A 437 4.25 16.34 -10.29
C VAL A 437 3.05 16.13 -9.35
N VAL A 438 1.83 16.27 -9.87
CA VAL A 438 0.60 16.18 -9.07
C VAL A 438 0.38 14.76 -8.54
N PHE A 439 0.58 13.73 -9.36
CA PHE A 439 0.38 12.34 -8.94
C PHE A 439 1.27 11.96 -7.74
N PRO A 440 2.61 12.11 -7.80
CA PRO A 440 3.49 11.98 -6.64
C PRO A 440 3.07 12.78 -5.42
N SER A 441 2.70 14.06 -5.59
CA SER A 441 2.32 14.90 -4.44
C SER A 441 1.09 14.36 -3.71
N VAL A 442 0.08 13.88 -4.46
CA VAL A 442 -1.12 13.24 -3.89
C VAL A 442 -0.75 11.91 -3.23
N CYS A 443 0.16 11.14 -3.83
CA CYS A 443 0.64 9.87 -3.30
C CYS A 443 1.44 10.06 -2.00
N THR A 444 2.25 11.11 -1.89
CA THR A 444 2.95 11.44 -0.64
C THR A 444 1.95 11.79 0.47
N ILE A 445 0.95 12.63 0.18
CA ILE A 445 -0.10 12.97 1.16
C ILE A 445 -0.89 11.72 1.57
N ALA A 446 -1.27 10.89 0.59
CA ALA A 446 -1.94 9.61 0.84
C ALA A 446 -1.04 8.67 1.67
N GLY A 447 0.26 8.62 1.38
CA GLY A 447 1.25 7.85 2.12
C GLY A 447 1.41 8.33 3.57
N ILE A 448 1.38 9.64 3.83
CA ILE A 448 1.38 10.21 5.19
C ILE A 448 0.13 9.77 5.95
N ALA A 449 -1.05 9.92 5.33
CA ALA A 449 -2.30 9.47 5.94
C ALA A 449 -2.32 7.96 6.18
N ALA A 450 -1.83 7.17 5.22
CA ALA A 450 -1.71 5.72 5.30
C ALA A 450 -0.77 5.28 6.41
N GLY A 451 0.43 5.89 6.51
CA GLY A 451 1.40 5.62 7.58
C GLY A 451 0.89 6.02 8.95
N LEU A 452 0.17 7.14 9.06
CA LEU A 452 -0.44 7.63 10.29
C LEU A 452 -1.55 6.68 10.79
N LEU A 453 -2.40 6.21 9.88
CA LEU A 453 -3.53 5.33 10.20
C LEU A 453 -3.14 3.86 10.29
N GLY A 454 -1.91 3.50 9.88
CA GLY A 454 -1.48 2.11 9.75
C GLY A 454 -2.17 1.34 8.62
N ILE A 455 -2.99 2.01 7.79
CA ILE A 455 -3.62 1.42 6.61
C ILE A 455 -2.55 1.35 5.53
N GLY A 456 -1.92 0.20 5.32
CA GLY A 456 -0.92 0.04 4.26
C GLY A 456 -1.53 0.38 2.89
N GLY A 457 -0.84 1.20 2.09
CA GLY A 457 -1.26 1.65 0.76
C GLY A 457 -1.16 0.56 -0.32
N ALA A 458 -1.84 -0.57 -0.12
CA ALA A 458 -1.84 -1.73 -1.00
C ALA A 458 -3.03 -1.73 -1.99
N SER A 459 -3.41 -0.55 -2.49
CA SER A 459 -4.49 -0.36 -3.47
C SER A 459 -4.03 0.44 -4.66
#